data_AF-A0A7C3TSV9-F1
#
_entry.id   AF-A0A7C3TSV9-F1
#
_cell.length_a   1.000
_cell.length_b   1.000
_cell.length_c   1.000
_cell.angle_alpha   90.00
_cell.angle_beta   90.00
_cell.angle_gamma   90.00
#
_symmetry.space_group_name_H-M   'P 1'
#
loop_
_entity.id
_entity.type
_entity.pdbx_description
1 polymer ?
#
loop_
_entity_poly.entity_id
_entity_poly.type
_entity_poly.pdbx_seq_one_letter_code
_entity_poly.pdbx_strand_id
1 'polypeptide(L)'
;PENVKALRRFIDRYHVNAVMVPNPSALFKDPAAQQAELRAWLAAWDRAAAALGAPDVLFYTYLRDEPNDAEAYKFCQIWGKAIREAKSVVKVLVVEQTWPQDEKWGDLYGAVDIWCPLFCLHRQDSALERIALGEIVWTYTALCQGKEPSPWWHIDYPLLNYRVPAWIAWKYRMRGLLYWGGMSYWREVEDPWTDAWTYGRGRDGRGTRVYNGEGTLVYPARAVGYDGIAPSLRLKALRDSIEDYEYLAILERAGKRAEAEKIVGPLAESFFAWEKNPSAWTAARAALADLITAGAPRGAERTGAHD
;
A
#
# COMPACT_ATOMS: atom_id res chain seq x y z
N PRO A 1 -28.06 6.63 -2.73
CA PRO A 1 -27.90 6.77 -4.20
C PRO A 1 -26.91 7.88 -4.60
N GLU A 2 -27.04 9.08 -4.04
CA GLU A 2 -26.16 10.22 -4.36
C GLU A 2 -24.70 9.99 -3.94
N ASN A 3 -24.47 9.47 -2.73
CA ASN A 3 -23.13 9.16 -2.25
C ASN A 3 -22.41 8.12 -3.14
N VAL A 4 -23.12 7.11 -3.65
CA VAL A 4 -22.55 6.12 -4.58
C VAL A 4 -22.20 6.76 -5.92
N LYS A 5 -23.05 7.66 -6.43
CA LYS A 5 -22.73 8.43 -7.66
C LYS A 5 -21.51 9.34 -7.45
N ALA A 6 -21.40 9.99 -6.29
CA ALA A 6 -20.26 10.81 -5.95
C ALA A 6 -18.96 9.98 -5.86
N LEU A 7 -19.02 8.83 -5.18
CA LEU A 7 -17.91 7.89 -5.11
C LEU A 7 -17.50 7.39 -6.50
N ARG A 8 -18.46 7.03 -7.36
CA ARG A 8 -18.18 6.65 -8.75
C ARG A 8 -17.43 7.74 -9.51
N ARG A 9 -17.91 8.99 -9.45
CA ARG A 9 -17.22 10.12 -10.10
C ARG A 9 -15.80 10.31 -9.56
N PHE A 10 -15.59 10.09 -8.27
CA PHE A 10 -14.26 10.17 -7.66
C PHE A 10 -13.33 9.07 -8.17
N ILE A 11 -13.82 7.83 -8.21
CA ILE A 11 -13.09 6.66 -8.73
C ILE A 11 -12.76 6.85 -10.21
N ASP A 12 -13.71 7.24 -11.04
CA ASP A 12 -13.49 7.43 -12.48
C ASP A 12 -12.49 8.56 -12.75
N ARG A 13 -12.52 9.63 -11.93
CA ARG A 13 -11.64 10.78 -12.09
C ARG A 13 -10.20 10.50 -11.63
N TYR A 14 -10.03 9.77 -10.53
CA TYR A 14 -8.74 9.61 -9.87
C TYR A 14 -8.19 8.18 -9.95
N HIS A 15 -8.91 7.28 -10.66
CA HIS A 15 -8.57 5.87 -10.83
C HIS A 15 -8.33 5.14 -9.50
N VAL A 16 -9.13 5.47 -8.48
CA VAL A 16 -9.03 4.86 -7.16
C VAL A 16 -9.54 3.42 -7.21
N ASN A 17 -8.68 2.47 -6.84
CA ASN A 17 -8.99 1.03 -6.84
C ASN A 17 -9.13 0.44 -5.43
N ALA A 18 -8.94 1.23 -4.37
CA ALA A 18 -9.13 0.82 -2.99
C ALA A 18 -9.86 1.92 -2.20
N VAL A 19 -10.91 1.55 -1.48
CA VAL A 19 -11.75 2.45 -0.70
C VAL A 19 -11.77 1.98 0.75
N MET A 20 -11.21 2.80 1.63
CA MET A 20 -11.27 2.55 3.07
C MET A 20 -12.67 2.88 3.60
N VAL A 21 -13.30 1.91 4.24
CA VAL A 21 -14.54 2.11 5.00
C VAL A 21 -14.23 2.48 6.45
N PRO A 22 -15.13 3.19 7.15
CA PRO A 22 -14.92 3.52 8.56
C PRO A 22 -14.69 2.28 9.42
N ASN A 23 -13.78 2.38 10.39
CA ASN A 23 -13.54 1.28 11.32
C ASN A 23 -14.82 1.00 12.13
N PRO A 24 -15.35 -0.23 12.13
CA PRO A 24 -16.63 -0.54 12.76
C PRO A 24 -16.61 -0.36 14.28
N SER A 25 -15.45 -0.44 14.94
CA SER A 25 -15.31 -0.16 16.38
C SER A 25 -15.60 1.30 16.78
N ALA A 26 -15.62 2.21 15.81
CA ALA A 26 -16.07 3.58 16.03
C ALA A 26 -17.60 3.68 16.17
N LEU A 27 -18.33 2.69 15.64
CA LEU A 27 -19.80 2.67 15.57
C LEU A 27 -20.42 1.67 16.54
N PHE A 28 -19.75 0.55 16.78
CA PHE A 28 -20.21 -0.54 17.65
C PHE A 28 -19.18 -0.79 18.76
N LYS A 29 -19.64 -1.23 19.93
CA LYS A 29 -18.78 -1.48 21.11
C LYS A 29 -18.39 -2.94 21.23
N ASP A 30 -19.27 -3.84 20.85
CA ASP A 30 -19.04 -5.28 20.92
C ASP A 30 -19.65 -5.96 19.67
N PRO A 31 -18.82 -6.61 18.82
CA PRO A 31 -19.30 -7.20 17.59
C PRO A 31 -20.10 -8.50 17.80
N ALA A 32 -19.98 -9.15 18.97
CA ALA A 32 -20.77 -10.31 19.32
C ALA A 32 -22.15 -9.91 19.85
N ALA A 33 -22.21 -8.92 20.75
CA ALA A 33 -23.47 -8.41 21.27
C ALA A 33 -24.28 -7.64 20.21
N GLN A 34 -23.59 -6.97 19.27
CA GLN A 34 -24.20 -6.16 18.20
C GLN A 34 -24.05 -6.81 16.82
N GLN A 35 -24.15 -8.14 16.77
CA GLN A 35 -23.88 -8.90 15.54
C GLN A 35 -24.85 -8.53 14.41
N ALA A 36 -26.13 -8.31 14.73
CA ALA A 36 -27.14 -7.97 13.73
C ALA A 36 -26.88 -6.60 13.10
N GLU A 37 -26.52 -5.62 13.93
CA GLU A 37 -26.20 -4.26 13.52
C GLU A 37 -24.91 -4.21 12.69
N LEU A 38 -23.86 -4.92 13.12
CA LEU A 38 -22.62 -5.05 12.37
C LEU A 38 -22.87 -5.67 10.99
N ARG A 39 -23.65 -6.77 10.92
CA ARG A 39 -24.01 -7.42 9.65
C ARG A 39 -24.85 -6.50 8.76
N ALA A 40 -25.80 -5.76 9.33
CA ALA A 40 -26.61 -4.80 8.58
C ALA A 40 -25.76 -3.65 8.00
N TRP A 41 -24.78 -3.18 8.77
CA TRP A 41 -23.81 -2.16 8.33
C TRP A 41 -22.90 -2.67 7.21
N LEU A 42 -22.35 -3.89 7.33
CA LEU A 42 -21.56 -4.53 6.27
C LEU A 42 -22.40 -4.76 5.00
N ALA A 43 -23.64 -5.23 5.14
CA ALA A 43 -24.56 -5.40 4.02
C ALA A 43 -24.91 -4.08 3.31
N ALA A 44 -24.83 -2.93 4.01
CA ALA A 44 -24.98 -1.62 3.37
C ALA A 44 -23.81 -1.30 2.44
N TRP A 45 -22.59 -1.69 2.80
CA TRP A 45 -21.42 -1.60 1.91
C TRP A 45 -21.52 -2.57 0.75
N ASP A 46 -22.01 -3.80 0.95
CA ASP A 46 -22.25 -4.75 -0.14
C ASP A 46 -23.20 -4.16 -1.19
N ARG A 47 -24.31 -3.55 -0.74
CA ARG A 47 -25.24 -2.83 -1.64
C ARG A 47 -24.59 -1.65 -2.33
N ALA A 48 -23.74 -0.91 -1.62
CA ALA A 48 -23.02 0.24 -2.19
C ALA A 48 -22.02 -0.20 -3.27
N ALA A 49 -21.26 -1.28 -3.03
CA ALA A 49 -20.34 -1.87 -3.99
C ALA A 49 -21.07 -2.42 -5.22
N ALA A 50 -22.19 -3.12 -5.02
CA ALA A 50 -23.03 -3.60 -6.13
C ALA A 50 -23.56 -2.45 -6.99
N ALA A 51 -24.06 -1.38 -6.36
CA ALA A 51 -24.51 -0.18 -7.08
C ALA A 51 -23.35 0.59 -7.75
N LEU A 52 -22.15 0.53 -7.17
CA LEU A 52 -20.93 1.07 -7.77
C LEU A 52 -20.46 0.24 -8.97
N GLY A 53 -20.88 -1.02 -9.13
CA GLY A 53 -20.63 -1.82 -10.33
C GLY A 53 -19.18 -1.81 -10.84
N ALA A 54 -18.22 -1.68 -9.93
CA ALA A 54 -16.79 -1.60 -10.20
C ALA A 54 -16.11 -2.75 -9.43
N PRO A 55 -16.11 -3.97 -9.99
CA PRO A 55 -15.71 -5.18 -9.26
C PRO A 55 -14.24 -5.19 -8.84
N ASP A 56 -13.40 -4.40 -9.50
CA ASP A 56 -11.97 -4.26 -9.18
C ASP A 56 -11.69 -3.31 -8.02
N VAL A 57 -12.71 -2.61 -7.50
CA VAL A 57 -12.56 -1.71 -6.35
C VAL A 57 -12.58 -2.53 -5.06
N LEU A 58 -11.45 -2.52 -4.36
CA LEU A 58 -11.30 -3.15 -3.06
C LEU A 58 -11.90 -2.28 -1.96
N PHE A 59 -12.92 -2.78 -1.27
CA PHE A 59 -13.41 -2.17 -0.03
C PHE A 59 -12.69 -2.81 1.15
N TYR A 60 -12.13 -1.99 2.04
CA TYR A 60 -11.44 -2.51 3.21
C TYR A 60 -11.64 -1.63 4.44
N THR A 61 -11.64 -2.23 5.63
CA THR A 61 -11.51 -1.50 6.89
C THR A 61 -10.10 -1.65 7.41
N TYR A 62 -9.45 -0.53 7.71
CA TYR A 62 -8.21 -0.53 8.47
C TYR A 62 -8.56 -0.81 9.94
N LEU A 63 -8.42 -2.07 10.38
CA LEU A 63 -8.93 -2.51 11.68
C LEU A 63 -8.01 -2.11 12.83
N ARG A 64 -6.71 -2.32 12.68
CA ARG A 64 -5.73 -2.03 13.72
C ARG A 64 -4.36 -1.72 13.11
N ASP A 65 -3.71 -0.74 13.72
CA ASP A 65 -2.33 -0.34 13.44
C ASP A 65 -1.43 -1.09 14.44
N GLU A 66 -0.46 -1.85 13.92
CA GLU A 66 0.58 -2.59 14.66
C GLU A 66 0.11 -3.13 16.04
N PRO A 67 -0.68 -4.22 16.11
CA PRO A 67 -1.16 -4.76 17.38
C PRO A 67 -0.03 -5.38 18.22
N ASN A 68 0.71 -4.57 18.96
CA ASN A 68 1.94 -4.95 19.66
C ASN A 68 1.75 -5.56 21.06
N ASP A 69 0.55 -6.06 21.40
CA ASP A 69 0.26 -6.70 22.68
C ASP A 69 -0.92 -7.70 22.59
N ALA A 70 -1.09 -8.50 23.66
CA ALA A 70 -2.12 -9.53 23.75
C ALA A 70 -3.56 -8.97 23.64
N GLU A 71 -3.80 -7.76 24.16
CA GLU A 71 -5.13 -7.14 24.12
C GLU A 71 -5.48 -6.70 22.70
N ALA A 72 -4.52 -6.09 21.99
CA ALA A 72 -4.64 -5.68 20.61
C ALA A 72 -4.81 -6.90 19.67
N TYR A 73 -4.06 -8.00 19.91
CA TYR A 73 -4.26 -9.26 19.20
C TYR A 73 -5.67 -9.81 19.44
N LYS A 74 -6.13 -9.82 20.69
CA LYS A 74 -7.48 -10.29 21.04
C LYS A 74 -8.55 -9.43 20.38
N PHE A 75 -8.36 -8.12 20.33
CA PHE A 75 -9.23 -7.19 19.62
C PHE A 75 -9.32 -7.56 18.12
N CYS A 76 -8.18 -7.73 17.45
CA CYS A 76 -8.12 -8.12 16.04
C CYS A 76 -8.82 -9.47 15.80
N GLN A 77 -8.58 -10.46 16.66
CA GLN A 77 -9.20 -11.78 16.56
C GLN A 77 -10.73 -11.70 16.68
N ILE A 78 -11.25 -10.94 17.64
CA ILE A 78 -12.70 -10.80 17.86
C ILE A 78 -13.36 -10.05 16.70
N TRP A 79 -12.85 -8.85 16.37
CA TRP A 79 -13.46 -8.01 15.35
C TRP A 79 -13.25 -8.54 13.93
N GLY A 80 -12.03 -8.97 13.61
CA GLY A 80 -11.70 -9.49 12.29
C GLY A 80 -12.52 -10.72 11.93
N LYS A 81 -12.68 -11.67 12.88
CA LYS A 81 -13.52 -12.87 12.66
C LYS A 81 -14.98 -12.49 12.46
N ALA A 82 -15.54 -11.61 13.30
CA ALA A 82 -16.93 -11.18 13.16
C ALA A 82 -17.22 -10.52 11.80
N ILE A 83 -16.28 -9.71 11.29
CA ILE A 83 -16.39 -9.08 9.96
C ILE A 83 -16.28 -10.13 8.85
N ARG A 84 -15.29 -11.03 8.91
CA ARG A 84 -15.08 -12.07 7.90
C ARG A 84 -16.22 -13.09 7.83
N GLU A 85 -16.82 -13.44 8.98
CA GLU A 85 -18.02 -14.29 9.05
C GLU A 85 -19.26 -13.67 8.40
N ALA A 86 -19.27 -12.35 8.19
CA ALA A 86 -20.33 -11.69 7.42
C ALA A 86 -20.23 -11.97 5.92
N LYS A 87 -19.07 -12.42 5.43
CA LYS A 87 -18.81 -12.66 4.00
C LYS A 87 -19.14 -11.44 3.12
N SER A 88 -18.92 -10.26 3.68
CA SER A 88 -19.09 -8.98 3.00
C SER A 88 -17.95 -8.73 2.00
N VAL A 89 -18.16 -7.79 1.08
CA VAL A 89 -17.11 -7.25 0.21
C VAL A 89 -16.02 -6.51 0.99
N VAL A 90 -16.33 -6.04 2.20
CA VAL A 90 -15.39 -5.31 3.06
C VAL A 90 -14.33 -6.26 3.62
N LYS A 91 -13.07 -6.02 3.25
CA LYS A 91 -11.90 -6.77 3.71
C LYS A 91 -11.30 -6.19 4.99
N VAL A 92 -10.77 -7.05 5.85
CA VAL A 92 -10.09 -6.63 7.09
C VAL A 92 -8.60 -6.44 6.82
N LEU A 93 -8.13 -5.19 6.91
CA LEU A 93 -6.71 -4.86 6.89
C LEU A 93 -6.18 -4.74 8.32
N VAL A 94 -5.06 -5.40 8.57
CA VAL A 94 -4.25 -5.20 9.78
C VAL A 94 -2.80 -4.99 9.37
N VAL A 95 -2.17 -3.95 9.93
CA VAL A 95 -0.74 -3.71 9.77
C VAL A 95 0.02 -4.63 10.71
N GLU A 96 0.33 -5.82 10.20
CA GLU A 96 0.95 -6.94 10.92
C GLU A 96 1.60 -7.88 9.89
N GLN A 97 2.65 -8.60 10.31
CA GLN A 97 3.23 -9.68 9.50
C GLN A 97 2.32 -10.91 9.41
N THR A 98 2.59 -11.77 8.43
CA THR A 98 1.82 -12.99 8.16
C THR A 98 2.09 -14.14 9.14
N TRP A 99 2.84 -13.88 10.22
CA TRP A 99 3.24 -14.85 11.25
C TRP A 99 3.07 -14.24 12.66
N PRO A 100 2.86 -15.05 13.72
CA PRO A 100 2.62 -14.52 15.07
C PRO A 100 3.83 -13.74 15.62
N GLN A 101 3.61 -12.51 16.10
CA GLN A 101 4.67 -11.71 16.73
C GLN A 101 5.17 -12.32 18.05
N ASP A 102 4.24 -12.80 18.88
CA ASP A 102 4.51 -13.57 20.10
C ASP A 102 3.54 -14.75 20.15
N GLU A 103 4.08 -15.97 20.26
CA GLU A 103 3.28 -17.21 20.30
C GLU A 103 2.24 -17.21 21.44
N LYS A 104 2.49 -16.48 22.53
CA LYS A 104 1.57 -16.40 23.68
C LYS A 104 0.29 -15.63 23.37
N TRP A 105 0.30 -14.75 22.37
CA TRP A 105 -0.89 -13.99 21.95
C TRP A 105 -1.72 -14.77 20.91
N GLY A 106 -1.13 -15.83 20.35
CA GLY A 106 -1.68 -16.61 19.26
C GLY A 106 -1.51 -15.93 17.90
N ASP A 107 -2.20 -16.45 16.88
CA ASP A 107 -2.21 -15.90 15.52
C ASP A 107 -3.42 -14.98 15.26
N LEU A 108 -3.41 -14.31 14.10
CA LEU A 108 -4.56 -13.57 13.57
C LEU A 108 -5.21 -14.29 12.36
N TYR A 109 -4.95 -15.59 12.20
CA TYR A 109 -5.46 -16.35 11.08
C TYR A 109 -6.99 -16.45 11.13
N GLY A 110 -7.63 -16.26 9.97
CA GLY A 110 -9.08 -16.17 9.86
C GLY A 110 -9.69 -14.86 10.36
N ALA A 111 -8.87 -13.92 10.86
CA ALA A 111 -9.30 -12.57 11.25
C ALA A 111 -8.89 -11.47 10.23
N VAL A 112 -7.88 -11.72 9.39
CA VAL A 112 -7.26 -10.70 8.52
C VAL A 112 -7.35 -11.09 7.06
N ASP A 113 -7.97 -10.28 6.22
CA ASP A 113 -7.99 -10.50 4.76
C ASP A 113 -6.77 -9.88 4.06
N ILE A 114 -6.26 -8.75 4.60
CA ILE A 114 -5.13 -7.99 4.05
C ILE A 114 -4.07 -7.81 5.13
N TRP A 115 -2.96 -8.52 4.98
CA TRP A 115 -1.77 -8.36 5.82
C TRP A 115 -0.92 -7.23 5.27
N CYS A 116 -0.30 -6.44 6.13
CA CYS A 116 0.55 -5.32 5.70
C CYS A 116 1.83 -5.27 6.56
N PRO A 117 2.78 -6.22 6.38
CA PRO A 117 4.07 -6.19 7.06
C PRO A 117 4.93 -4.99 6.68
N LEU A 118 5.77 -4.56 7.64
CA LEU A 118 6.95 -3.75 7.33
C LEU A 118 7.85 -4.47 6.33
N PHE A 119 8.57 -3.72 5.49
CA PHE A 119 9.61 -4.26 4.61
C PHE A 119 10.55 -5.23 5.35
N CYS A 120 10.93 -4.86 6.58
CA CYS A 120 11.87 -5.62 7.40
C CYS A 120 11.26 -6.83 8.14
N LEU A 121 9.93 -7.01 8.11
CA LEU A 121 9.23 -8.13 8.76
C LEU A 121 8.64 -9.13 7.74
N HIS A 122 8.81 -8.86 6.45
CA HIS A 122 8.34 -9.75 5.39
C HIS A 122 9.06 -11.10 5.41
N ARG A 123 8.27 -12.17 5.32
CA ARG A 123 8.75 -13.55 5.13
C ARG A 123 7.96 -14.19 4.00
N GLN A 124 8.64 -14.52 2.90
CA GLN A 124 7.96 -14.93 1.67
C GLN A 124 7.23 -16.27 1.79
N ASP A 125 7.80 -17.21 2.52
CA ASP A 125 7.20 -18.52 2.81
C ASP A 125 5.85 -18.36 3.54
N SER A 126 5.84 -17.65 4.66
CA SER A 126 4.63 -17.37 5.43
C SER A 126 3.60 -16.56 4.60
N ALA A 127 4.06 -15.57 3.81
CA ALA A 127 3.18 -14.83 2.93
C ALA A 127 2.52 -15.71 1.86
N LEU A 128 3.25 -16.65 1.26
CA LEU A 128 2.70 -17.57 0.27
C LEU A 128 1.66 -18.53 0.87
N GLU A 129 1.83 -18.97 2.12
CA GLU A 129 0.80 -19.75 2.83
C GLU A 129 -0.50 -18.96 2.98
N ARG A 130 -0.42 -17.67 3.34
CA ARG A 130 -1.62 -16.81 3.46
C ARG A 130 -2.25 -16.55 2.10
N ILE A 131 -1.44 -16.28 1.07
CA ILE A 131 -1.92 -16.06 -0.31
C ILE A 131 -2.64 -17.31 -0.84
N ALA A 132 -2.17 -18.51 -0.54
CA ALA A 132 -2.82 -19.76 -0.93
C ALA A 132 -4.23 -19.93 -0.32
N LEU A 133 -4.52 -19.24 0.78
CA LEU A 133 -5.84 -19.18 1.41
C LEU A 133 -6.73 -18.05 0.87
N GLY A 134 -6.28 -17.36 -0.17
CA GLY A 134 -7.01 -16.25 -0.80
C GLY A 134 -6.86 -14.90 -0.11
N GLU A 135 -5.90 -14.78 0.81
CA GLU A 135 -5.59 -13.52 1.49
C GLU A 135 -4.62 -12.66 0.67
N ILE A 136 -4.59 -11.37 0.98
CA ILE A 136 -3.81 -10.37 0.26
C ILE A 136 -2.66 -9.91 1.14
N VAL A 137 -1.51 -9.65 0.53
CA VAL A 137 -0.37 -9.04 1.20
C VAL A 137 -0.12 -7.67 0.58
N TRP A 138 -0.13 -6.65 1.42
CA TRP A 138 0.41 -5.31 1.19
C TRP A 138 1.74 -5.21 1.93
N THR A 139 2.41 -4.06 1.84
CA THR A 139 3.59 -3.81 2.66
C THR A 139 3.75 -2.32 2.91
N TYR A 140 4.58 -1.95 3.89
CA TYR A 140 4.88 -0.55 4.19
C TYR A 140 6.28 -0.39 4.75
N THR A 141 6.67 0.87 4.90
CA THR A 141 7.80 1.27 5.73
C THR A 141 7.39 2.39 6.66
N ALA A 142 8.00 2.41 7.83
CA ALA A 142 7.92 3.50 8.77
C ALA A 142 9.26 3.66 9.46
N LEU A 143 9.68 4.91 9.61
CA LEU A 143 10.90 5.31 10.31
C LEU A 143 12.12 4.59 9.70
N CYS A 144 13.03 4.17 10.58
CA CYS A 144 14.06 3.19 10.29
C CYS A 144 13.79 1.89 11.07
N GLN A 145 12.54 1.40 11.07
CA GLN A 145 12.22 0.17 11.78
C GLN A 145 12.93 -1.04 11.16
N GLY A 146 13.29 -2.00 12.01
CA GLY A 146 14.11 -3.17 11.67
C GLY A 146 15.56 -3.03 12.14
N LYS A 147 16.24 -4.17 12.36
CA LYS A 147 17.66 -4.19 12.73
C LYS A 147 18.57 -3.97 11.52
N GLU A 148 18.15 -4.48 10.38
CA GLU A 148 18.88 -4.40 9.12
C GLU A 148 18.33 -3.27 8.25
N PRO A 149 19.18 -2.53 7.53
CA PRO A 149 18.73 -1.53 6.59
C PRO A 149 17.81 -2.12 5.53
N SER A 150 16.63 -1.51 5.38
CA SER A 150 15.71 -1.73 4.26
C SER A 150 15.54 -0.41 3.49
N PRO A 151 14.74 -0.34 2.40
CA PRO A 151 14.50 0.90 1.68
C PRO A 151 13.73 1.95 2.52
N TRP A 152 14.39 2.55 3.52
CA TRP A 152 13.81 3.59 4.39
C TRP A 152 13.58 4.90 3.64
N TRP A 153 12.58 5.65 4.08
CA TRP A 153 11.98 6.75 3.32
C TRP A 153 12.24 8.14 3.91
N HIS A 154 13.16 8.32 4.84
CA HIS A 154 13.58 9.69 5.21
C HIS A 154 14.20 10.44 4.02
N ILE A 155 14.15 11.76 4.08
CA ILE A 155 14.68 12.64 3.03
C ILE A 155 16.18 12.46 2.78
N ASP A 156 16.92 12.02 3.80
CA ASP A 156 18.37 11.82 3.75
C ASP A 156 18.79 10.51 3.05
N TYR A 157 17.84 9.61 2.79
CA TYR A 157 18.11 8.35 2.10
C TYR A 157 18.06 8.49 0.57
N PRO A 158 18.74 7.59 -0.17
CA PRO A 158 18.72 7.62 -1.63
C PRO A 158 17.29 7.60 -2.18
N LEU A 159 17.02 8.47 -3.16
CA LEU A 159 15.71 8.55 -3.82
C LEU A 159 15.25 7.19 -4.41
N LEU A 160 16.22 6.34 -4.76
CA LEU A 160 15.99 4.98 -5.23
C LEU A 160 15.19 4.12 -4.24
N ASN A 161 15.25 4.39 -2.93
CA ASN A 161 14.49 3.67 -1.90
C ASN A 161 12.96 3.75 -2.10
N TYR A 162 12.48 4.75 -2.84
CA TYR A 162 11.07 4.90 -3.20
C TYR A 162 10.67 4.06 -4.42
N ARG A 163 11.62 3.66 -5.26
CA ARG A 163 11.41 2.81 -6.46
C ARG A 163 11.52 1.32 -6.18
N VAL A 164 12.45 0.93 -5.30
CA VAL A 164 12.74 -0.47 -4.99
C VAL A 164 11.51 -1.27 -4.51
N PRO A 165 10.64 -0.75 -3.62
CA PRO A 165 9.58 -1.55 -3.00
C PRO A 165 8.57 -2.13 -3.98
N ALA A 166 8.22 -1.43 -5.06
CA ALA A 166 7.20 -1.92 -6.00
C ALA A 166 7.69 -3.13 -6.81
N TRP A 167 8.97 -3.17 -7.17
CA TRP A 167 9.57 -4.30 -7.89
C TRP A 167 9.64 -5.54 -7.00
N ILE A 168 10.05 -5.36 -5.74
CA ILE A 168 10.04 -6.43 -4.74
C ILE A 168 8.61 -6.88 -4.46
N ALA A 169 7.66 -5.96 -4.32
CA ALA A 169 6.25 -6.26 -4.11
C ALA A 169 5.70 -7.13 -5.24
N TRP A 170 5.96 -6.80 -6.50
CA TRP A 170 5.54 -7.65 -7.64
C TRP A 170 6.16 -9.05 -7.58
N LYS A 171 7.48 -9.14 -7.33
CA LYS A 171 8.20 -10.40 -7.20
C LYS A 171 7.56 -11.29 -6.12
N TYR A 172 7.24 -10.69 -4.98
CA TYR A 172 6.68 -11.34 -3.81
C TYR A 172 5.14 -11.44 -3.77
N ARG A 173 4.47 -11.13 -4.89
CA ARG A 173 3.00 -11.23 -5.03
C ARG A 173 2.21 -10.29 -4.11
N MET A 174 2.85 -9.22 -3.63
CA MET A 174 2.18 -8.18 -2.88
C MET A 174 1.40 -7.26 -3.81
N ARG A 175 0.22 -6.82 -3.36
CA ARG A 175 -0.76 -6.07 -4.17
C ARG A 175 -1.06 -4.66 -3.63
N GLY A 176 -0.28 -4.19 -2.68
CA GLY A 176 -0.44 -2.85 -2.13
C GLY A 176 0.79 -2.37 -1.40
N LEU A 177 0.94 -1.05 -1.38
CA LEU A 177 1.98 -0.33 -0.67
C LEU A 177 1.29 0.75 0.16
N LEU A 178 1.57 0.74 1.46
CA LEU A 178 1.02 1.69 2.41
C LEU A 178 2.11 2.66 2.87
N TYR A 179 1.71 3.91 3.13
CA TYR A 179 2.55 4.87 3.82
C TYR A 179 1.71 5.66 4.84
N TRP A 180 2.28 5.86 6.02
CA TRP A 180 1.58 6.51 7.12
C TRP A 180 1.63 8.04 6.98
N GLY A 181 0.86 8.75 7.81
CA GLY A 181 0.86 10.22 7.85
C GLY A 181 0.11 10.90 6.70
N GLY A 182 -0.53 10.14 5.81
CA GLY A 182 -1.35 10.70 4.71
C GLY A 182 -0.54 11.53 3.71
N MET A 183 0.79 11.35 3.69
CA MET A 183 1.76 12.10 2.88
C MET A 183 1.94 13.58 3.25
N SER A 184 1.23 14.10 4.24
CA SER A 184 1.26 15.50 4.67
C SER A 184 1.28 15.64 6.19
N TYR A 185 2.04 14.79 6.89
CA TYR A 185 2.18 14.88 8.33
C TYR A 185 3.10 16.04 8.73
N TRP A 186 2.50 17.22 8.89
CA TRP A 186 3.21 18.44 9.31
C TRP A 186 2.92 18.83 10.76
N ARG A 187 2.32 17.93 11.55
CA ARG A 187 1.79 18.27 12.89
C ARG A 187 2.86 18.56 13.95
N GLU A 188 4.09 18.12 13.72
CA GLU A 188 5.21 18.30 14.65
C GLU A 188 6.21 19.37 14.17
N VAL A 189 5.95 20.03 13.04
CA VAL A 189 6.84 21.04 12.46
C VAL A 189 6.06 22.31 12.12
N GLU A 190 6.66 23.47 12.38
CA GLU A 190 6.03 24.76 12.06
C GLU A 190 6.02 25.01 10.54
N ASP A 191 7.17 24.86 9.89
CA ASP A 191 7.31 24.98 8.44
C ASP A 191 8.14 23.81 7.87
N PRO A 192 7.50 22.86 7.15
CA PRO A 192 8.20 21.73 6.55
C PRO A 192 9.16 22.16 5.41
N TRP A 193 9.08 23.39 4.89
CA TRP A 193 10.04 23.88 3.88
C TRP A 193 11.41 24.18 4.46
N THR A 194 11.47 24.60 5.73
CA THR A 194 12.70 25.03 6.38
C THR A 194 13.20 24.06 7.44
N ASP A 195 12.34 23.16 7.92
CA ASP A 195 12.69 22.15 8.91
C ASP A 195 12.29 20.76 8.43
N ALA A 196 13.31 19.92 8.21
CA ALA A 196 13.12 18.55 7.75
C ALA A 196 12.65 17.60 8.86
N TRP A 197 12.78 17.95 10.15
CA TRP A 197 12.42 17.08 11.28
C TRP A 197 10.89 17.05 11.49
N THR A 198 10.19 16.41 10.55
CA THR A 198 8.73 16.32 10.49
C THR A 198 8.13 15.36 11.51
N TYR A 199 8.93 14.44 12.08
CA TYR A 199 8.45 13.49 13.08
C TYR A 199 9.50 13.10 14.12
N GLY A 200 9.03 12.87 15.36
CA GLY A 200 9.81 12.33 16.48
C GLY A 200 10.13 13.36 17.56
N ARG A 201 9.60 14.58 17.42
CA ARG A 201 9.56 15.62 18.47
C ARG A 201 8.53 15.31 19.54
N GLY A 202 7.51 14.52 19.21
CA GLY A 202 6.41 14.24 20.13
C GLY A 202 5.54 15.47 20.39
N ARG A 203 4.45 15.29 21.16
CA ARG A 203 3.44 16.36 21.35
C ARG A 203 3.95 17.55 22.16
N ASP A 204 4.95 17.34 23.01
CA ASP A 204 5.55 18.38 23.86
C ASP A 204 6.79 19.03 23.23
N GLY A 205 7.20 18.58 22.03
CA GLY A 205 8.37 19.08 21.32
C GLY A 205 9.71 18.63 21.90
N ARG A 206 9.73 17.70 22.87
CA ARG A 206 10.94 17.29 23.61
C ARG A 206 11.52 15.95 23.18
N GLY A 207 10.90 15.29 22.22
CA GLY A 207 11.39 14.05 21.65
C GLY A 207 12.77 14.25 21.02
N THR A 208 13.58 13.19 21.07
CA THR A 208 14.99 13.21 20.62
C THR A 208 15.23 12.39 19.36
N ARG A 209 14.20 11.70 18.86
CA ARG A 209 14.31 10.89 17.64
C ARG A 209 14.06 11.78 16.44
N VAL A 210 15.02 11.82 15.53
CA VAL A 210 14.96 12.66 14.33
C VAL A 210 14.59 11.81 13.12
N TYR A 211 13.39 12.01 12.60
CA TYR A 211 12.90 11.33 11.41
C TYR A 211 12.57 12.37 10.33
N ASN A 212 13.56 12.64 9.49
CA ASN A 212 13.47 13.74 8.54
C ASN A 212 12.56 13.42 7.34
N GLY A 213 11.55 14.25 7.09
CA GLY A 213 10.62 14.11 5.98
C GLY A 213 9.68 12.92 6.11
N GLU A 214 9.63 12.28 7.27
CA GLU A 214 8.78 11.13 7.54
C GLU A 214 7.29 11.55 7.65
N GLY A 215 6.40 10.68 7.18
CA GLY A 215 4.96 10.94 7.05
C GLY A 215 4.63 12.00 5.99
N THR A 216 5.63 12.51 5.27
CA THR A 216 5.51 13.68 4.38
C THR A 216 6.16 13.42 3.02
N LEU A 217 5.36 13.40 1.95
CA LEU A 217 5.83 13.37 0.55
C LEU A 217 5.41 14.61 -0.24
N VAL A 218 4.65 15.50 0.38
CA VAL A 218 4.18 16.75 -0.21
C VAL A 218 4.44 17.92 0.73
N TYR A 219 4.49 19.13 0.19
CA TYR A 219 4.69 20.36 0.96
C TYR A 219 3.53 21.34 0.72
N PRO A 220 3.27 22.30 1.64
CA PRO A 220 2.29 23.36 1.40
C PRO A 220 2.69 24.19 0.17
N ALA A 221 1.85 24.26 -0.85
CA ALA A 221 2.20 24.92 -2.11
C ALA A 221 2.27 26.45 -2.06
N ARG A 222 1.69 27.08 -1.03
CA ARG A 222 1.67 28.55 -0.93
C ARG A 222 3.07 29.16 -0.85
N ALA A 223 4.02 28.45 -0.24
CA ALA A 223 5.42 28.86 -0.22
C ALA A 223 6.04 28.95 -1.62
N VAL A 224 5.45 28.27 -2.61
CA VAL A 224 5.86 28.27 -4.02
C VAL A 224 4.81 28.87 -4.95
N GLY A 225 3.88 29.66 -4.42
CA GLY A 225 3.03 30.57 -5.21
C GLY A 225 1.68 30.03 -5.70
N TYR A 226 1.17 28.93 -5.15
CA TYR A 226 -0.19 28.45 -5.48
C TYR A 226 -0.90 27.75 -4.30
N ASP A 227 -2.22 27.62 -4.39
CA ASP A 227 -3.01 26.87 -3.38
C ASP A 227 -2.92 25.36 -3.61
N GLY A 228 -2.80 24.60 -2.51
CA GLY A 228 -2.77 23.14 -2.53
C GLY A 228 -1.44 22.56 -2.04
N ILE A 229 -0.95 21.53 -2.74
CA ILE A 229 0.22 20.75 -2.36
C ILE A 229 1.30 20.78 -3.45
N ALA A 230 2.56 20.91 -3.06
CA ALA A 230 3.72 20.78 -3.91
C ALA A 230 4.29 19.35 -3.79
N PRO A 231 4.37 18.57 -4.89
CA PRO A 231 4.89 17.21 -4.84
C PRO A 231 6.41 17.23 -4.68
N SER A 232 6.94 16.38 -3.79
CA SER A 232 8.38 16.17 -3.67
C SER A 232 8.93 15.28 -4.80
N LEU A 233 10.26 15.28 -4.97
CA LEU A 233 10.95 14.28 -5.80
C LEU A 233 10.64 12.85 -5.32
N ARG A 234 10.48 12.64 -4.01
CA ARG A 234 10.16 11.36 -3.39
C ARG A 234 8.80 10.84 -3.81
N LEU A 235 7.79 11.71 -3.90
CA LEU A 235 6.48 11.37 -4.46
C LEU A 235 6.56 11.02 -5.96
N LYS A 236 7.37 11.75 -6.73
CA LYS A 236 7.55 11.43 -8.15
C LYS A 236 8.23 10.06 -8.33
N ALA A 237 9.26 9.77 -7.55
CA ALA A 237 9.92 8.46 -7.54
C ALA A 237 8.97 7.33 -7.12
N LEU A 238 8.13 7.56 -6.11
CA LEU A 238 7.09 6.61 -5.70
C LEU A 238 6.05 6.38 -6.79
N ARG A 239 5.61 7.43 -7.49
CA ARG A 239 4.71 7.29 -8.64
C ARG A 239 5.37 6.44 -9.74
N ASP A 240 6.61 6.73 -10.09
CA ASP A 240 7.34 5.97 -11.11
C ASP A 240 7.51 4.49 -10.70
N SER A 241 7.71 4.22 -9.40
CA SER A 241 7.69 2.88 -8.78
C SER A 241 6.38 2.13 -9.03
N ILE A 242 5.24 2.80 -8.82
CA ILE A 242 3.91 2.23 -9.04
C ILE A 242 3.69 1.95 -10.54
N GLU A 243 4.14 2.83 -11.42
CA GLU A 243 4.09 2.59 -12.87
C GLU A 243 4.98 1.41 -13.29
N ASP A 244 6.15 1.21 -12.66
CA ASP A 244 6.99 0.03 -12.91
C ASP A 244 6.25 -1.27 -12.54
N TYR A 245 5.50 -1.26 -11.42
CA TYR A 245 4.64 -2.39 -11.04
C TYR A 245 3.62 -2.71 -12.14
N GLU A 246 3.00 -1.70 -12.73
CA GLU A 246 2.02 -1.90 -13.80
C GLU A 246 2.66 -2.49 -15.06
N TYR A 247 3.91 -2.15 -15.40
CA TYR A 247 4.62 -2.80 -16.50
C TYR A 247 4.76 -4.30 -16.25
N LEU A 248 5.16 -4.66 -15.04
CA LEU A 248 5.29 -6.05 -14.62
C LEU A 248 3.93 -6.77 -14.59
N ALA A 249 2.87 -6.10 -14.16
CA ALA A 249 1.50 -6.64 -14.17
C ALA A 249 0.95 -6.82 -15.59
N ILE A 250 1.28 -5.95 -16.54
CA ILE A 250 0.95 -6.11 -17.97
C ILE A 250 1.67 -7.33 -18.54
N LEU A 251 2.97 -7.47 -18.30
CA LEU A 251 3.75 -8.62 -18.76
C LEU A 251 3.24 -9.93 -18.18
N GLU A 252 2.87 -9.94 -16.90
CA GLU A 252 2.27 -11.11 -16.27
C GLU A 252 0.93 -11.49 -16.92
N ARG A 253 0.04 -10.51 -17.17
CA ARG A 253 -1.21 -10.74 -17.91
C ARG A 253 -0.99 -11.23 -19.34
N ALA A 254 0.14 -10.88 -19.95
CA ALA A 254 0.57 -11.37 -21.26
C ALA A 254 1.31 -12.73 -21.20
N GLY A 255 1.39 -13.38 -20.03
CA GLY A 255 2.07 -14.67 -19.86
C GLY A 255 3.61 -14.60 -19.82
N LYS A 256 4.19 -13.40 -19.77
CA LYS A 256 5.65 -13.14 -19.83
C LYS A 256 6.30 -12.97 -18.46
N ARG A 257 5.75 -13.60 -17.43
CA ARG A 257 6.25 -13.46 -16.05
C ARG A 257 7.69 -13.95 -15.93
N ALA A 258 8.02 -15.08 -16.55
CA ALA A 258 9.36 -15.66 -16.45
C ALA A 258 10.44 -14.75 -17.07
N GLU A 259 10.12 -14.05 -18.16
CA GLU A 259 10.99 -13.06 -18.80
C GLU A 259 11.16 -11.82 -17.93
N ALA A 260 10.07 -11.32 -17.34
CA ALA A 260 10.13 -10.22 -16.39
C ALA A 260 10.96 -10.59 -15.15
N GLU A 261 10.83 -11.80 -14.61
CA GLU A 261 11.62 -12.27 -13.46
C GLU A 261 13.13 -12.30 -13.74
N LYS A 262 13.55 -12.60 -14.98
CA LYS A 262 14.97 -12.53 -15.38
C LYS A 262 15.53 -11.10 -15.34
N ILE A 263 14.69 -10.10 -15.63
CA ILE A 263 15.06 -8.68 -15.55
C ILE A 263 15.05 -8.21 -14.09
N VAL A 264 14.01 -8.57 -13.33
CA VAL A 264 13.82 -8.10 -11.94
C VAL A 264 14.83 -8.74 -10.98
N GLY A 265 15.13 -10.03 -11.16
CA GLY A 265 15.93 -10.84 -10.22
C GLY A 265 17.26 -10.20 -9.79
N PRO A 266 18.11 -9.75 -10.72
CA PRO A 266 19.39 -9.12 -10.38
C PRO A 266 19.27 -7.76 -9.67
N LEU A 267 18.14 -7.06 -9.80
CA LEU A 267 17.94 -5.73 -9.21
C LEU A 267 17.28 -5.78 -7.83
N ALA A 268 16.29 -6.67 -7.68
CA ALA A 268 15.38 -6.71 -6.54
C ALA A 268 15.39 -8.12 -5.93
N GLU A 269 16.47 -8.46 -5.20
CA GLU A 269 16.59 -9.76 -4.57
C GLU A 269 15.61 -9.89 -3.38
N SER A 270 15.66 -8.92 -2.46
CA SER A 270 14.81 -8.84 -1.27
C SER A 270 14.77 -7.41 -0.73
N PHE A 271 14.00 -7.17 0.34
CA PHE A 271 14.03 -5.88 1.05
C PHE A 271 15.37 -5.57 1.73
N PHE A 272 16.32 -6.50 1.75
CA PHE A 272 17.63 -6.33 2.36
C PHE A 272 18.76 -6.31 1.32
N ALA A 273 18.52 -6.84 0.12
CA ALA A 273 19.49 -6.92 -0.97
C ALA A 273 18.87 -6.41 -2.28
N TRP A 274 19.40 -5.30 -2.80
CA TRP A 274 18.98 -4.70 -4.05
C TRP A 274 20.11 -3.90 -4.72
N GLU A 275 20.05 -3.78 -6.04
CA GLU A 275 20.97 -3.00 -6.86
C GLU A 275 20.91 -1.51 -6.50
N LYS A 276 22.07 -0.90 -6.24
CA LYS A 276 22.16 0.49 -5.76
C LYS A 276 22.37 1.51 -6.88
N ASN A 277 22.77 1.08 -8.07
CA ASN A 277 22.98 1.94 -9.24
C ASN A 277 21.64 2.30 -9.90
N PRO A 278 21.18 3.57 -9.83
CA PRO A 278 19.89 3.97 -10.40
C PRO A 278 19.77 3.74 -11.92
N SER A 279 20.89 3.79 -12.64
CA SER A 279 20.91 3.56 -14.10
C SER A 279 20.50 2.13 -14.47
N ALA A 280 20.79 1.15 -13.61
CA ALA A 280 20.34 -0.23 -13.82
C ALA A 280 18.82 -0.35 -13.82
N TRP A 281 18.14 0.38 -12.92
CA TRP A 281 16.66 0.39 -12.82
C TRP A 281 16.01 1.07 -14.03
N THR A 282 16.62 2.13 -14.55
CA THR A 282 16.16 2.78 -15.78
C THR A 282 16.32 1.85 -16.98
N ALA A 283 17.47 1.17 -17.10
CA ALA A 283 17.70 0.19 -18.16
C ALA A 283 16.72 -1.00 -18.06
N ALA A 284 16.46 -1.51 -16.86
CA ALA A 284 15.50 -2.57 -16.62
C ALA A 284 14.07 -2.14 -16.99
N ARG A 285 13.63 -0.93 -16.61
CA ARG A 285 12.32 -0.39 -17.02
C ARG A 285 12.18 -0.33 -18.55
N ALA A 286 13.22 0.11 -19.25
CA ALA A 286 13.24 0.13 -20.72
C ALA A 286 13.10 -1.29 -21.31
N ALA A 287 13.85 -2.26 -20.79
CA ALA A 287 13.75 -3.65 -21.23
C ALA A 287 12.34 -4.25 -20.99
N LEU A 288 11.69 -3.91 -19.87
CA LEU A 288 10.29 -4.30 -19.63
C LEU A 288 9.35 -3.66 -20.67
N ALA A 289 9.55 -2.39 -21.01
CA ALA A 289 8.77 -1.69 -22.04
C ALA A 289 8.91 -2.36 -23.41
N ASP A 290 10.12 -2.74 -23.78
CA ASP A 290 10.41 -3.45 -25.03
C ASP A 290 9.69 -4.81 -25.07
N LEU A 291 9.66 -5.55 -23.96
CA LEU A 291 8.91 -6.80 -23.87
C LEU A 291 7.39 -6.61 -24.02
N ILE A 292 6.85 -5.52 -23.47
CA ILE A 292 5.42 -5.18 -23.59
C ILE A 292 5.09 -4.87 -25.05
N THR A 293 5.87 -3.99 -25.67
CA THR A 293 5.61 -3.50 -27.04
C THR A 293 5.87 -4.56 -28.11
N ALA A 294 6.87 -5.44 -27.92
CA ALA A 294 7.13 -6.56 -28.82
C ALA A 294 6.01 -7.63 -28.81
N GLY A 295 5.20 -7.70 -27.74
CA GLY A 295 4.06 -8.60 -27.63
C GLY A 295 2.72 -8.01 -28.06
N ALA A 296 2.64 -6.69 -28.27
CA ALA A 296 1.41 -6.07 -28.76
C ALA A 296 1.23 -6.41 -30.26
N PRO A 297 0.04 -6.88 -30.70
CA PRO A 297 -0.21 -6.97 -32.13
C PRO A 297 0.04 -5.59 -32.73
N ARG A 298 0.91 -5.50 -33.75
CA ARG A 298 1.14 -4.25 -34.47
C ARG A 298 -0.21 -3.79 -35.01
N GLY A 299 -0.83 -2.84 -34.32
CA GLY A 299 -2.03 -2.17 -34.81
C GLY A 299 -1.70 -1.61 -36.18
N ALA A 300 -2.56 -1.96 -37.15
CA ALA A 300 -2.44 -1.59 -38.55
C ALA A 300 -1.85 -0.18 -38.69
N GLU A 301 -0.75 -0.09 -39.43
CA GLU A 301 -0.34 1.17 -40.04
C GLU A 301 -1.60 1.77 -40.65
N ARG A 302 -2.06 2.90 -40.10
CA ARG A 302 -2.91 3.81 -40.86
C ARG A 302 -2.03 4.32 -41.97
N THR A 303 -2.01 3.60 -43.08
CA THR A 303 -1.68 4.15 -44.39
C THR A 303 -2.76 5.19 -44.69
N GLY A 304 -2.58 6.38 -44.12
CA GLY A 304 -3.16 7.60 -44.67
C GLY A 304 -2.42 7.90 -45.97
N ALA A 305 -2.75 7.14 -47.01
CA ALA A 305 -2.48 7.55 -48.37
C ALA A 305 -3.33 8.80 -48.62
N HIS A 306 -2.65 9.84 -49.07
CA HIS A 306 -3.26 10.97 -49.76
C HIS A 306 -4.16 10.45 -50.89
N ASP A 307 -5.39 10.98 -50.94
CA ASP A 307 -6.03 11.59 -52.12
C ASP A 307 -7.22 12.45 -51.65
#